data_AF-A0A8F5VLM9-F1
#
_entry.id   AF-A0A8F5VLM9-F1
#
_cell.length_a   1.000
_cell.length_b   1.000
_cell.length_c   1.000
_cell.angle_alpha   90.00
_cell.angle_beta   90.00
_cell.angle_gamma   90.00
#
_symmetry.space_group_name_H-M   'P 1'
#
loop_
_entity.id
_entity.type
_entity.pdbx_description
1 polymer ?
#
loop_
_entity_poly.entity_id
_entity_poly.type
_entity_poly.pdbx_seq_one_letter_code
_entity_poly.pdbx_strand_id
1 'polypeptide(L)'
;MKKNYIFLILILVTLLIIIPASGVGQGYRIQFQGNQNSILPEPQDYNLSDIERSDLLFMRQEEQMAHDLYMVWYEKYSIPIFRNIADAETSHASEVQFLLDRYQVPSDMIGNLSYGYNNPEIQALADALAVGGV
;
A
#
# COMPACT_ATOMS: atom_id res chain seq x y z
N MET A 1 13.94 -0.93 24.05
CA MET A 1 13.05 -0.51 22.95
C MET A 1 13.85 -0.17 21.68
N LYS A 2 14.64 -1.11 21.14
CA LYS A 2 15.42 -0.93 19.89
C LYS A 2 15.06 -1.99 18.82
N LYS A 3 13.98 -2.75 19.04
CA LYS A 3 13.59 -3.89 18.19
C LYS A 3 12.51 -3.54 17.14
N ASN A 4 11.88 -2.37 17.25
CA ASN A 4 10.71 -2.01 16.43
C ASN A 4 11.09 -1.38 15.09
N TYR A 5 12.26 -0.74 14.99
CA TYR A 5 12.76 -0.18 13.72
C TYR A 5 13.24 -1.26 12.74
N ILE A 6 13.67 -2.42 13.25
CA ILE A 6 14.10 -3.55 12.40
C ILE A 6 12.90 -4.18 11.69
N PHE A 7 11.72 -4.20 12.32
CA PHE A 7 10.48 -4.67 11.69
C PHE A 7 9.94 -3.67 10.66
N LEU A 8 10.02 -2.37 10.94
CA LEU A 8 9.69 -1.29 10.01
C LEU A 8 10.59 -1.25 8.76
N ILE A 9 11.89 -1.51 8.92
CA ILE A 9 12.83 -1.62 7.78
C ILE A 9 12.61 -2.92 7.00
N LEU A 10 12.15 -4.00 7.65
CA LEU A 10 11.85 -5.26 6.96
C LEU A 10 10.59 -5.17 6.08
N ILE A 11 9.55 -4.45 6.51
CA ILE A 11 8.33 -4.21 5.69
C ILE A 11 8.67 -3.40 4.43
N LEU A 12 9.53 -2.39 4.58
CA LEU A 12 10.03 -1.54 3.48
C LEU A 12 10.95 -2.29 2.49
N VAL A 13 11.47 -3.47 2.88
CA VAL A 13 12.32 -4.35 2.05
C VAL A 13 11.52 -5.53 1.45
N THR A 14 10.41 -5.97 2.06
CA THR A 14 9.58 -7.06 1.51
C THR A 14 8.73 -6.65 0.30
N LEU A 15 8.49 -5.35 0.12
CA LEU A 15 7.85 -4.76 -1.07
C LEU A 15 8.74 -4.78 -2.34
N LEU A 16 9.97 -5.28 -2.24
CA LEU A 16 10.95 -5.30 -3.34
C LEU A 16 10.85 -6.51 -4.29
N ILE A 17 9.85 -7.42 -4.16
CA ILE A 17 9.89 -8.74 -4.84
C ILE A 17 9.07 -8.82 -6.15
N ILE A 18 8.30 -7.81 -6.57
CA ILE A 18 7.50 -7.91 -7.82
C ILE A 18 7.79 -6.74 -8.77
N ILE A 19 8.90 -6.84 -9.51
CA ILE A 19 9.07 -6.11 -10.78
C ILE A 19 9.49 -7.11 -11.86
N PRO A 20 8.75 -7.28 -12.97
CA PRO A 20 9.36 -7.45 -14.27
C PRO A 20 9.46 -6.06 -14.90
N ALA A 21 10.67 -5.52 -14.93
CA ALA A 21 10.96 -4.29 -15.66
C ALA A 21 10.69 -4.53 -17.15
N SER A 22 9.59 -3.99 -17.68
CA SER A 22 9.39 -3.91 -19.12
C SER A 22 8.45 -2.77 -19.49
N GLY A 23 9.00 -1.75 -20.15
CA GLY A 23 8.29 -1.00 -21.18
C GLY A 23 7.70 0.34 -20.75
N VAL A 24 8.40 1.40 -21.13
CA VAL A 24 7.90 2.78 -21.23
C VAL A 24 6.70 2.84 -22.19
N GLY A 25 5.61 3.52 -21.79
CA GLY A 25 4.64 4.10 -22.71
C GLY A 25 3.19 3.60 -22.57
N GLN A 26 2.30 4.56 -22.27
CA GLN A 26 0.83 4.53 -22.43
C GLN A 26 0.02 3.66 -21.46
N GLY A 27 -0.73 4.34 -20.58
CA GLY A 27 -1.99 3.88 -19.99
C GLY A 27 -1.92 2.57 -19.21
N TYR A 28 -1.46 2.63 -17.96
CA TYR A 28 -1.48 1.49 -17.04
C TYR A 28 -2.92 1.17 -16.61
N ARG A 29 -3.64 0.42 -17.45
CA ARG A 29 -4.62 -0.57 -16.99
C ARG A 29 -3.82 -1.85 -16.77
N ILE A 30 -3.48 -2.17 -15.52
CA ILE A 30 -2.98 -3.51 -15.21
C ILE A 30 -4.14 -4.48 -15.43
N GLN A 31 -4.07 -5.18 -16.55
CA GLN A 31 -4.80 -6.41 -16.77
C GLN A 31 -4.07 -7.45 -15.92
N PHE A 32 -4.68 -7.90 -14.82
CA PHE A 32 -4.15 -9.01 -14.02
C PHE A 32 -3.85 -10.20 -14.93
N GLN A 33 -2.59 -10.36 -15.32
CA GLN A 33 -2.13 -11.52 -16.07
C GLN A 33 -1.83 -12.61 -15.05
N GLY A 34 -2.91 -13.20 -14.53
CA GLY A 34 -2.83 -14.39 -13.70
C GLY A 34 -2.18 -15.53 -14.47
N ASN A 35 -1.11 -16.09 -13.91
CA ASN A 35 -0.65 -17.42 -14.28
C ASN A 35 -0.32 -18.27 -13.04
N GLN A 36 -1.37 -18.96 -12.59
CA GLN A 36 -1.50 -20.29 -11.94
C GLN A 36 -0.89 -20.55 -10.54
N ASN A 37 -1.73 -20.37 -9.51
CA ASN A 37 -2.09 -21.39 -8.48
C ASN A 37 -2.50 -20.80 -7.12
N SER A 38 -2.77 -19.50 -7.03
CA SER A 38 -3.44 -18.91 -5.86
C SER A 38 -4.95 -18.85 -6.14
N ILE A 39 -5.65 -19.96 -5.94
CA ILE A 39 -7.13 -19.94 -5.97
C ILE A 39 -7.56 -19.20 -4.70
N LEU A 40 -7.84 -17.90 -4.83
CA LEU A 40 -8.54 -17.19 -3.76
C LEU A 40 -9.92 -17.83 -3.61
N PRO A 41 -10.36 -18.15 -2.40
CA PRO A 41 -11.70 -18.69 -2.21
C PRO A 41 -12.74 -17.72 -2.78
N GLU A 42 -13.85 -18.27 -3.28
CA GLU A 42 -14.97 -17.45 -3.73
C GLU A 42 -15.64 -16.79 -2.52
N PRO A 43 -16.06 -15.51 -2.60
CA PRO A 43 -16.67 -14.80 -1.46
C PRO A 43 -17.90 -15.52 -0.86
N GLN A 44 -18.62 -16.30 -1.67
CA GLN A 44 -19.76 -17.11 -1.22
C GLN A 44 -19.36 -18.29 -0.33
N ASP A 45 -18.13 -18.78 -0.48
CA ASP A 45 -17.58 -19.95 0.23
C ASP A 45 -16.65 -19.54 1.37
N TYR A 46 -16.26 -18.26 1.42
CA TYR A 46 -15.37 -17.72 2.45
C TYR A 46 -15.75 -16.27 2.80
N ASN A 47 -16.33 -16.12 3.98
CA ASN A 47 -16.56 -14.80 4.57
C ASN A 47 -15.35 -14.40 5.40
N LEU A 48 -14.79 -13.23 5.09
CA LEU A 48 -13.73 -12.64 5.90
C LEU A 48 -14.22 -12.44 7.34
N SER A 49 -13.40 -12.88 8.29
CA SER A 49 -13.53 -12.51 9.70
C SER A 49 -13.32 -11.01 9.89
N ASP A 50 -13.78 -10.48 11.03
CA ASP A 50 -13.59 -9.05 11.36
C ASP A 50 -12.11 -8.66 11.42
N ILE A 51 -11.25 -9.60 11.85
CA ILE A 51 -9.80 -9.40 11.89
C ILE A 51 -9.25 -9.26 10.47
N GLU A 52 -9.58 -10.19 9.56
CA GLU A 52 -9.10 -10.12 8.17
C GLU A 52 -9.61 -8.87 7.44
N ARG A 53 -10.85 -8.44 7.73
CA ARG A 53 -11.39 -7.17 7.21
C ARG A 53 -10.58 -5.97 7.71
N SER A 54 -10.29 -5.94 9.01
CA SER A 54 -9.46 -4.90 9.63
C SER A 54 -8.06 -4.89 9.05
N ASP A 55 -7.46 -6.06 8.83
CA ASP A 55 -6.11 -6.19 8.30
C ASP A 55 -6.03 -5.72 6.84
N LEU A 56 -7.02 -6.04 6.01
CA LEU A 56 -7.10 -5.52 4.64
C LEU A 56 -7.24 -3.99 4.61
N LEU A 57 -8.05 -3.43 5.51
CA LEU A 57 -8.20 -1.98 5.63
C LEU A 57 -6.92 -1.32 6.15
N PHE A 58 -6.20 -1.97 7.06
CA PHE A 58 -4.90 -1.52 7.54
C PHE A 58 -3.89 -1.48 6.39
N MET A 59 -3.70 -2.60 5.67
CA MET A 59 -2.78 -2.67 4.54
C MET A 59 -3.11 -1.61 3.48
N ARG A 60 -4.39 -1.45 3.12
CA ARG A 60 -4.77 -0.43 2.12
C ARG A 60 -4.44 0.99 2.57
N GLN A 61 -4.57 1.29 3.87
CA GLN A 61 -4.16 2.59 4.44
C GLN A 61 -2.64 2.75 4.50
N GLU A 62 -1.91 1.69 4.84
CA GLU A 62 -0.46 1.66 4.86
C GLU A 62 0.12 1.97 3.47
N GLU A 63 -0.38 1.34 2.42
CA GLU A 63 0.05 1.61 1.04
C GLU A 63 -0.26 3.05 0.59
N GLN A 64 -1.41 3.60 1.02
CA GLN A 64 -1.74 5.01 0.75
C GLN A 64 -0.77 5.96 1.46
N MET A 65 -0.45 5.67 2.71
CA MET A 65 0.50 6.44 3.50
C MET A 65 1.91 6.37 2.90
N ALA A 66 2.37 5.18 2.51
CA ALA A 66 3.66 5.00 1.86
C ALA A 66 3.73 5.84 0.58
N HIS A 67 2.73 5.73 -0.31
CA HIS A 67 2.62 6.56 -1.51
C HIS A 67 2.75 8.06 -1.19
N ASP A 68 1.93 8.57 -0.26
CA ASP A 68 1.88 10.00 0.03
C ASP A 68 3.21 10.50 0.60
N LEU A 69 3.86 9.74 1.49
CA LEU A 69 5.16 10.08 2.05
C LEU A 69 6.27 10.07 0.98
N TYR A 70 6.27 9.08 0.08
CA TYR A 70 7.25 9.04 -1.01
C TYR A 70 7.07 10.20 -2.00
N MET A 71 5.84 10.65 -2.24
CA MET A 71 5.58 11.86 -3.03
C MET A 71 6.11 13.11 -2.33
N VAL A 72 5.90 13.26 -1.02
CA VAL A 72 6.48 14.37 -0.24
C VAL A 72 8.01 14.37 -0.32
N TRP A 73 8.66 13.21 -0.19
CA TRP A 73 10.12 13.11 -0.30
C TRP A 73 10.63 13.33 -1.72
N TYR A 74 9.88 12.92 -2.73
CA TYR A 74 10.18 13.25 -4.12
C TYR A 74 10.12 14.76 -4.35
N GLU A 75 9.11 15.45 -3.83
CA GLU A 75 9.03 16.92 -3.92
C GLU A 75 10.19 17.61 -3.19
N LYS A 76 10.56 17.10 -2.01
CA LYS A 76 11.65 17.68 -1.19
C LYS A 76 13.03 17.48 -1.80
N TYR A 77 13.32 16.28 -2.30
CA TYR A 77 14.68 15.88 -2.70
C TYR A 77 14.87 15.74 -4.22
N SER A 78 13.78 15.63 -4.98
CA SER A 78 13.80 15.43 -6.45
C SER A 78 14.61 14.22 -6.92
N ILE A 79 14.73 13.18 -6.08
CA ILE A 79 15.44 11.94 -6.41
C ILE A 79 14.47 10.97 -7.07
N PRO A 80 14.72 10.49 -8.31
CA PRO A 80 13.77 9.65 -9.06
C PRO A 80 13.30 8.38 -8.33
N ILE A 81 14.13 7.84 -7.43
CA ILE A 81 13.78 6.63 -6.68
C ILE A 81 12.52 6.82 -5.84
N PHE A 82 12.29 7.99 -5.25
CA PHE A 82 11.09 8.23 -4.44
C PHE A 82 9.82 8.19 -5.28
N ARG A 83 9.86 8.78 -6.48
CA ARG A 83 8.73 8.71 -7.43
C ARG A 83 8.48 7.28 -7.91
N ASN A 84 9.54 6.54 -8.23
CA ASN A 84 9.41 5.15 -8.68
C ASN A 84 8.79 4.27 -7.59
N ILE A 85 9.13 4.52 -6.31
CA ILE A 85 8.53 3.78 -5.19
C ILE A 85 7.06 4.21 -5.01
N ALA A 86 6.73 5.50 -5.04
CA ALA A 86 5.33 5.95 -4.99
C ALA A 86 4.47 5.31 -6.10
N ASP A 87 5.00 5.23 -7.33
CA ASP A 87 4.33 4.57 -8.45
C ASP A 87 4.11 3.06 -8.17
N ALA A 88 5.04 2.39 -7.47
CA ALA A 88 4.88 1.00 -7.02
C ALA A 88 3.79 0.86 -5.95
N GLU A 89 3.76 1.76 -4.95
CA GLU A 89 2.74 1.74 -3.89
C GLU A 89 1.32 1.96 -4.44
N THR A 90 1.19 2.69 -5.56
CA THR A 90 -0.09 2.78 -6.28
C THR A 90 -0.58 1.42 -6.77
N SER A 91 0.34 0.57 -7.24
CA SER A 91 0.02 -0.79 -7.70
C SER A 91 -0.38 -1.66 -6.50
N HIS A 92 0.39 -1.63 -5.42
CA HIS A 92 0.07 -2.39 -4.19
C HIS A 92 -1.26 -1.97 -3.58
N ALA A 93 -1.53 -0.67 -3.48
CA ALA A 93 -2.82 -0.14 -3.07
C ALA A 93 -3.98 -0.67 -3.95
N SER A 94 -3.78 -0.80 -5.26
CA SER A 94 -4.79 -1.33 -6.17
C SER A 94 -5.06 -2.83 -5.98
N GLU A 95 -4.04 -3.61 -5.62
CA GLU A 95 -4.17 -5.03 -5.32
C GLU A 95 -4.98 -5.26 -4.04
N VAL A 96 -4.69 -4.48 -2.99
CA VAL A 96 -5.48 -4.54 -1.75
C VAL A 96 -6.90 -4.03 -1.99
N GLN A 97 -7.08 -2.97 -2.79
CA GLN A 97 -8.41 -2.48 -3.17
C GLN A 97 -9.22 -3.55 -3.90
N PHE A 98 -8.59 -4.31 -4.80
CA PHE A 98 -9.27 -5.44 -5.48
C PHE A 98 -9.80 -6.48 -4.47
N LEU A 99 -9.04 -6.77 -3.40
CA LEU A 99 -9.51 -7.68 -2.35
C LEU A 99 -10.66 -7.06 -1.54
N LEU A 100 -10.57 -5.79 -1.18
CA LEU A 100 -11.66 -5.08 -0.49
C LEU A 100 -12.96 -5.12 -1.33
N ASP A 101 -12.85 -4.83 -2.63
CA ASP A 101 -13.99 -4.87 -3.56
C ASP A 101 -14.56 -6.28 -3.70
N ARG A 102 -13.68 -7.29 -3.87
CA ARG A 102 -14.06 -8.71 -4.01
C ARG A 102 -14.87 -9.20 -2.81
N TYR A 103 -14.48 -8.81 -1.59
CA TYR A 103 -15.15 -9.22 -0.36
C TYR A 103 -16.15 -8.18 0.19
N GLN A 104 -16.48 -7.16 -0.62
CA GLN A 104 -17.46 -6.11 -0.30
C GLN A 104 -17.15 -5.41 1.05
N VAL A 105 -15.87 -5.15 1.31
CA VAL A 105 -15.41 -4.37 2.47
C VAL A 105 -15.39 -2.89 2.07
N PRO A 106 -16.15 -2.01 2.76
CA PRO A 106 -16.14 -0.58 2.46
C PRO A 106 -14.74 0.04 2.63
N SER A 107 -14.27 0.79 1.62
CA SER A 107 -12.97 1.47 1.61
C SER A 107 -13.08 3.00 1.76
N ASP A 108 -14.23 3.51 2.19
CA ASP A 108 -14.46 4.93 2.48
C ASP A 108 -13.60 5.46 3.63
N MET A 109 -13.01 4.56 4.42
CA MET A 109 -12.17 4.89 5.58
C MET A 109 -10.66 4.89 5.30
N ILE A 110 -10.19 4.87 4.05
CA ILE A 110 -8.73 4.83 3.80
C ILE A 110 -8.04 6.19 4.10
N GLY A 111 -8.68 7.33 3.85
CA GLY A 111 -8.06 8.63 4.08
C GLY A 111 -6.84 8.92 3.19
N ASN A 112 -6.10 9.99 3.50
CA ASN A 112 -4.81 10.35 2.87
C ASN A 112 -4.11 11.44 3.68
N LEU A 113 -2.89 11.82 3.29
CA LEU A 113 -2.10 12.80 4.03
C LEU A 113 -2.76 14.20 4.15
N SER A 114 -3.64 14.58 3.21
CA SER A 114 -4.33 15.89 3.24
C SER A 114 -5.56 15.90 4.15
N TYR A 115 -6.27 14.77 4.28
CA TYR A 115 -7.51 14.66 5.06
C TYR A 115 -7.34 13.85 6.37
N GLY A 116 -6.17 13.28 6.58
CA GLY A 116 -5.86 12.35 7.66
C GLY A 116 -6.20 10.90 7.30
N TYR A 117 -5.54 9.97 7.99
CA TYR A 117 -5.83 8.53 7.97
C TYR A 117 -6.75 8.18 9.14
N ASN A 118 -7.67 7.24 8.93
CA ASN A 118 -8.60 6.85 9.99
C ASN A 118 -7.96 5.91 11.01
N ASN A 119 -6.98 5.11 10.60
CA ASN A 119 -6.21 4.31 11.53
C ASN A 119 -5.23 5.22 12.32
N PRO A 120 -5.32 5.27 13.67
CA PRO A 120 -4.50 6.17 14.46
C PRO A 120 -3.01 5.81 14.46
N GLU A 121 -2.66 4.53 14.25
CA GLU A 121 -1.26 4.10 14.14
C GLU A 121 -0.66 4.57 12.81
N ILE A 122 -1.41 4.44 11.71
CA ILE A 122 -1.02 4.98 10.39
C ILE A 122 -0.88 6.50 10.46
N GLN A 123 -1.84 7.20 11.06
CA GLN A 123 -1.77 8.66 11.23
C GLN A 123 -0.54 9.09 12.02
N ALA A 124 -0.28 8.45 13.16
CA ALA A 124 0.88 8.76 13.99
C ALA A 124 2.21 8.51 13.24
N LEU A 125 2.26 7.46 12.43
CA LEU A 125 3.44 7.15 11.61
C LEU A 125 3.62 8.17 10.48
N ALA A 126 2.54 8.55 9.80
CA ALA A 126 2.54 9.59 8.77
C ALA A 126 3.08 10.92 9.33
N ASP A 127 2.56 11.36 10.48
CA ASP A 127 3.00 12.60 11.14
C ASP A 127 4.48 12.56 11.53
N ALA A 128 4.95 11.42 12.02
CA ALA A 128 6.35 11.23 12.40
C ALA A 128 7.31 11.30 11.19
N LEU A 129 6.89 10.78 10.04
CA LEU A 129 7.73 10.65 8.85
C LEU A 129 7.63 11.83 7.88
N ALA A 130 6.48 12.52 7.84
CA ALA A 130 6.27 13.68 6.97
C ALA A 130 7.25 14.83 7.30
N VAL A 131 7.59 15.01 8.58
CA VAL A 131 8.53 16.05 9.04
C VAL A 131 9.99 15.62 8.90
N GLY A 132 10.25 14.31 9.06
CA GLY A 132 11.57 13.71 9.08
C GLY A 132 11.82 12.80 7.89
N GLY A 133 11.74 13.32 6.67
CA GLY A 133 12.38 12.64 5.55
C GLY A 133 13.85 12.43 5.91
N VAL A 134 14.25 11.16 5.97
CA VAL A 134 15.52 10.61 6.50
C VAL A 134 16.71 11.57 6.43
#